data_AF-A0A9W4VZR9-F1
#
_entry.id   AF-A0A9W4VZR9-F1
#
_cell.length_a   1.000
_cell.length_b   1.000
_cell.length_c   1.000
_cell.angle_alpha   90.00
_cell.angle_beta   90.00
_cell.angle_gamma   90.00
#
_symmetry.space_group_name_H-M   'P 1'
#
loop_
_entity.id
_entity.type
_entity.pdbx_description
1 polymer ?
#
loop_
_entity_poly.entity_id
_entity_poly.type
_entity_poly.pdbx_seq_one_letter_code
_entity_poly.pdbx_strand_id
1 'polypeptide(L)' 'MSDIDRLIPVVDAFAMAGMRRTKGYAEVTAGRLAVIRNGRRTFIRASELQRYIDSLAAVATHPDER' A
#
# COMPACT_ATOMS: atom_id res chain seq x y z
N MET A 1 13.22 17.87 -6.87
CA MET A 1 12.32 17.44 -7.97
C MET A 1 10.96 17.16 -7.34
N SER A 2 9.95 17.95 -7.67
CA SER A 2 8.58 17.70 -7.20
C SER A 2 8.03 16.50 -7.96
N ASP A 3 8.32 15.30 -7.44
CA ASP A 3 7.70 14.08 -7.94
C ASP A 3 6.20 14.19 -7.62
N ILE A 4 5.40 14.38 -8.66
CA ILE A 4 3.94 14.45 -8.51
C ILE A 4 3.50 13.06 -8.12
N ASP A 5 3.33 12.86 -6.81
CA ASP A 5 2.90 11.58 -6.26
C ASP A 5 1.53 11.22 -6.84
N ARG A 6 1.51 10.18 -7.68
CA ARG A 6 0.30 9.72 -8.35
C ARG A 6 -0.62 9.09 -7.32
N LEU A 7 -1.84 9.62 -7.23
CA LEU A 7 -2.90 9.06 -6.39
C LEU A 7 -3.55 7.88 -7.10
N ILE A 8 -3.34 6.68 -6.57
CA ILE A 8 -3.92 5.44 -7.07
C ILE A 8 -5.16 5.11 -6.23
N PRO A 9 -6.32 4.79 -6.83
CA PRO A 9 -7.48 4.35 -6.06
C PRO A 9 -7.14 3.13 -5.20
N VAL A 10 -7.66 3.05 -3.97
CA VAL A 10 -7.37 1.93 -3.04
C VAL A 10 -7.61 0.55 -3.66
N VAL A 11 -8.62 0.43 -4.51
CA VAL A 11 -8.98 -0.85 -5.16
C VAL A 11 -7.89 -1.30 -6.12
N ASP A 12 -7.38 -0.39 -6.94
CA ASP A 12 -6.28 -0.65 -7.88
C ASP A 12 -4.96 -0.86 -7.14
N ALA A 13 -4.70 -0.08 -6.09
CA ALA A 13 -3.50 -0.23 -5.25
C ALA A 13 -3.45 -1.63 -4.59
N PHE A 14 -4.57 -2.14 -4.09
CA PHE A 14 -4.63 -3.50 -3.55
C PHE A 14 -4.39 -4.57 -4.62
N ALA A 15 -4.93 -4.38 -5.82
CA ALA A 15 -4.67 -5.28 -6.94
C ALA A 15 -3.18 -5.27 -7.33
N MET A 16 -2.55 -4.09 -7.38
CA MET A 16 -1.12 -3.93 -7.65
C MET A 16 -0.23 -4.58 -6.59
N ALA A 17 -0.61 -4.50 -5.32
CA ALA A 17 0.09 -5.20 -4.23
C ALA A 17 -0.21 -6.71 -4.18
N GLY A 18 -1.03 -7.25 -5.10
CA GLY A 18 -1.43 -8.66 -5.10
C GLY A 18 -2.31 -9.04 -3.90
N MET A 19 -3.02 -8.07 -3.30
CA MET A 19 -3.79 -8.26 -2.08
C MET A 19 -5.30 -8.25 -2.33
N ARG A 20 -6.02 -9.07 -1.55
CA ARG A 20 -7.47 -8.96 -1.45
C ARG A 20 -7.87 -7.67 -0.73
N ARG A 21 -9.00 -7.07 -1.13
CA ARG A 21 -9.53 -5.83 -0.55
C ARG A 21 -9.63 -5.89 0.97
N THR A 22 -10.10 -7.01 1.52
CA THR A 22 -10.23 -7.20 2.98
C THR A 22 -8.90 -7.05 3.71
N LYS A 23 -7.83 -7.66 3.18
CA LYS A 23 -6.48 -7.53 3.73
C LYS A 23 -5.98 -6.09 3.56
N GLY A 24 -6.16 -5.53 2.37
CA GLY A 24 -5.81 -4.12 2.10
C GLY A 24 -6.44 -3.14 3.10
N TYR A 25 -7.74 -3.27 3.38
CA TYR A 25 -8.41 -2.44 4.38
C TYR A 25 -7.93 -2.72 5.81
N ALA A 26 -7.61 -3.97 6.15
CA ALA A 26 -7.02 -4.29 7.45
C ALA A 26 -5.66 -3.61 7.65
N GLU A 27 -4.82 -3.57 6.62
CA GLU A 27 -3.51 -2.90 6.63
C GLU A 27 -3.64 -1.37 6.77
N VAL A 28 -4.65 -0.79 6.11
CA VAL A 28 -5.00 0.63 6.28
C VAL A 28 -5.48 0.91 7.70
N THR A 29 -6.36 0.08 8.25
CA THR A 29 -6.82 0.19 9.65
C THR A 29 -5.69 -0.01 10.65
N ALA A 30 -4.73 -0.89 10.34
CA ALA A 30 -3.52 -1.11 11.13
C ALA A 30 -2.50 0.05 11.01
N GLY A 31 -2.74 1.05 10.16
CA GLY A 31 -1.85 2.19 9.96
C GLY A 31 -0.60 1.86 9.13
N ARG A 32 -0.55 0.69 8.47
CA ARG A 32 0.57 0.27 7.62
C ARG A 32 0.53 0.89 6.22
N LEU A 33 -0.65 1.34 5.78
CA LEU A 33 -0.85 2.03 4.51
C LEU A 33 -1.55 3.38 4.73
N ALA A 34 -0.91 4.46 4.30
CA ALA A 34 -1.52 5.79 4.35
C ALA A 34 -2.49 5.98 3.17
N VAL A 35 -3.75 6.27 3.51
CA VAL A 35 -4.80 6.57 2.54
C VAL A 35 -5.18 8.03 2.57
N ILE A 36 -5.42 8.59 1.39
CA ILE A 36 -5.94 9.93 1.18
C ILE A 36 -7.40 9.81 0.77
N ARG A 37 -8.30 10.37 1.58
CA ARG A 37 -9.72 10.45 1.23
C ARG A 37 -9.95 11.72 0.42
N ASN A 38 -10.51 11.57 -0.77
CA ASN A 38 -10.96 12.68 -1.60
C ASN A 38 -12.47 12.51 -1.85
N GLY A 39 -13.27 13.10 -0.96
CA GLY A 39 -14.73 12.93 -0.93
C GLY A 39 -15.14 11.48 -0.68
N ARG A 40 -15.91 10.91 -1.61
CA ARG A 40 -16.40 9.51 -1.54
C ARG A 40 -15.35 8.47 -1.96
N ARG A 41 -14.21 8.90 -2.51
CA ARG A 41 -13.16 8.00 -3.02
C ARG A 41 -11.94 8.04 -2.12
N THR A 42 -11.30 6.88 -1.98
CA THR A 42 -10.08 6.73 -1.21
C THR A 42 -8.94 6.37 -2.15
N PHE A 43 -7.81 7.02 -1.96
CA PHE A 43 -6.61 6.89 -2.78
C PHE A 43 -5.41 6.55 -1.90
N ILE A 44 -4.38 5.97 -2.49
CA ILE A 44 -3.08 5.68 -1.91
C ILE A 44 -2.05 6.35 -2.81
N ARG A 45 -1.05 6.95 -2.19
CA ARG A 45 0.10 7.52 -2.89
C ARG A 45 0.93 6.42 -3.54
N ALA A 46 1.37 6.62 -4.78
CA ALA A 46 2.18 5.65 -5.49
C ALA A 46 3.49 5.34 -4.73
N SER A 47 4.14 6.37 -4.16
CA SER A 47 5.36 6.18 -3.37
C SER A 47 5.11 5.40 -2.07
N GLU A 48 3.94 5.59 -1.44
CA GLU A 48 3.56 4.83 -0.24
C GLU A 48 3.29 3.36 -0.55
N LEU A 49 2.57 3.10 -1.65
CA LEU A 49 2.34 1.73 -2.12
C LEU A 49 3.66 1.03 -2.44
N GLN A 50 4.58 1.72 -3.13
CA GLN A 50 5.89 1.17 -3.46
C GLN A 50 6.71 0.85 -2.20
N ARG A 51 6.75 1.77 -1.22
CA ARG A 51 7.42 1.55 0.07
C ARG A 51 6.84 0.35 0.81
N TYR A 52 5.52 0.17 0.76
CA TYR A 52 4.87 -0.97 1.38
C TYR A 52 5.23 -2.30 0.70
N ILE A 53 5.23 -2.34 -0.64
CA ILE A 53 5.66 -3.51 -1.41
C ILE A 53 7.13 -3.86 -1.11
N ASP A 54 8.00 -2.85 -1.06
CA ASP A 54 9.41 -3.01 -0.70
C ASP A 54 9.58 -3.57 0.72
N SER A 55 8.80 -3.05 1.68
CA SER A 55 8.80 -3.55 3.07
C SER A 55 8.31 -5.00 3.17
N LEU A 56 7.33 -5.40 2.36
CA LEU A 56 6.88 -6.80 2.30
C LEU A 56 7.95 -7.72 1.73
N ALA A 57 8.67 -7.27 0.69
CA ALA A 57 9.79 -8.01 0.13
C ALA A 57 10.89 -8.18 1.19
N ALA A 58 11.24 -7.13 1.92
CA ALA A 58 12.23 -7.19 3.00
C ALA A 58 11.84 -8.19 4.11
N VAL A 59 10.56 -8.26 4.48
CA VAL A 59 10.06 -9.24 5.47
C VAL A 59 10.07 -10.66 4.90
N ALA A 60 9.75 -10.84 3.62
CA ALA A 60 9.78 -12.15 2.97
C ALA A 60 11.21 -12.67 2.73
N THR A 61 12.20 -11.77 2.61
CA THR A 61 13.62 -12.10 2.39
C THR A 61 14.41 -12.31 3.68
N HIS A 62 13.79 -12.22 4.87
CA HIS A 62 14.33 -12.91 6.04
C HIS A 62 13.71 -14.31 6.10
N PRO A 63 14.33 -15.34 5.49
CA PRO A 63 14.08 -16.69 5.95
C PRO A 63 14.52 -16.70 7.41
N ASP A 64 13.56 -16.97 8.29
CA ASP A 64 13.80 -17.34 9.67
C ASP A 64 14.79 -18.53 9.65
N GLU A 65 16.08 -18.22 9.80
CA GLU A 65 17.13 -19.19 10.09
C GLU A 65 16.92 -19.59 11.56
N ARG A 66 16.10 -20.60 11.78
CA ARG A 66 15.89 -21.27 13.07
C ARG A 66 16.28 -22.74 12.96
#